data_AF-A0A934F5X9-F1
#
_entry.id   AF-A0A934F5X9-F1
#
_cell.length_a   1.000
_cell.length_b   1.000
_cell.length_c   1.000
_cell.angle_alpha   90.00
_cell.angle_beta   90.00
_cell.angle_gamma   90.00
#
_symmetry.space_group_name_H-M   'P 1'
#
loop_
_entity.id
_entity.type
_entity.pdbx_description
1 polymer ?
#
loop_
_entity_poly.entity_id
_entity_poly.type
_entity_poly.pdbx_seq_one_letter_code
_entity_poly.pdbx_strand_id
1 'polypeptide(L)'
;MVYPPTKLTRPVRRMIMVFLITAFFVAAPLIIAYTAGYRYNWQTNQIEQTGVISIDVEPRDVEIIINGIHLEKRSPLRLTDRAPGSYRLEIKKTGFKTWQKDITVVSKQTTYIKNISLFPNALPIRLSTSSTDPLDALTGIYSPTSSSTVEYTDNQNVIWQYRSSTHSLSNSTVPIESLILEAGTSLGRILNINAFRAIIATDRGIEIIPRRGQNAIARATLATDKIRLHPFTKEWLVWSPWEIWTIYEDGHTSLLNRQSEAISDVLTLDRHGVLLLVTDTALIAFNPGYYTSQALWRGGKVERAAVDIPAKKIIFLGTVGEQRGMYELTY
;
A
#
# COMPACT_ATOMS: atom_id res chain seq x y z
N MET A 1 -79.70 0.28 -9.51
CA MET A 1 -78.49 0.71 -8.76
C MET A 1 -78.42 2.22 -8.80
N VAL A 2 -78.69 2.89 -7.67
CA VAL A 2 -78.59 4.36 -7.55
C VAL A 2 -77.13 4.67 -7.22
N TYR A 3 -76.44 5.34 -8.13
CA TYR A 3 -75.08 5.82 -7.87
C TYR A 3 -75.16 7.04 -6.95
N PRO A 4 -74.34 7.12 -5.89
CA PRO A 4 -74.30 8.30 -5.03
C PRO A 4 -73.91 9.55 -5.84
N PRO A 5 -74.50 10.73 -5.55
CA PRO A 5 -74.24 11.94 -6.31
C PRO A 5 -72.78 12.39 -6.14
N THR A 6 -72.04 12.42 -7.24
CA THR A 6 -70.66 12.91 -7.26
C THR A 6 -70.65 14.44 -7.21
N LYS A 7 -70.01 15.03 -6.19
CA LYS A 7 -69.93 16.50 -6.02
C LYS A 7 -68.98 17.22 -6.99
N LEU A 8 -68.33 16.50 -7.92
CA LEU A 8 -67.32 17.06 -8.82
C LEU A 8 -67.92 17.38 -10.20
N THR A 9 -67.79 18.64 -10.65
CA THR A 9 -68.26 19.07 -11.97
C THR A 9 -67.32 18.56 -13.09
N ARG A 10 -67.85 18.42 -14.32
CA ARG A 10 -67.07 17.97 -15.50
C ARG A 10 -65.74 18.72 -15.72
N PRO A 11 -65.64 20.06 -15.61
CA PRO A 11 -64.37 20.77 -15.76
C PRO A 11 -63.37 20.46 -14.64
N VAL A 12 -63.84 20.34 -13.39
CA VAL A 12 -62.99 20.00 -12.23
C VAL A 12 -62.38 18.61 -12.39
N ARG A 13 -63.17 17.63 -12.84
CA ARG A 13 -62.66 16.27 -13.13
C ARG A 13 -61.58 16.28 -14.22
N ARG A 14 -61.75 17.08 -15.28
CA ARG A 14 -60.72 17.22 -16.34
C ARG A 14 -59.46 17.91 -15.81
N MET A 15 -59.59 18.92 -14.96
CA MET A 15 -58.46 19.60 -14.34
C MET A 15 -57.64 18.64 -13.46
N ILE A 16 -58.32 17.85 -12.61
CA ILE A 16 -57.66 16.83 -11.77
C ILE A 16 -56.96 15.78 -12.65
N MET A 17 -57.60 15.31 -13.72
CA MET A 17 -57.01 14.33 -14.63
C MET A 17 -55.74 14.87 -15.31
N VAL A 18 -55.79 16.09 -15.87
CA VAL A 18 -54.62 16.70 -16.51
C VAL A 18 -53.50 16.93 -15.49
N PHE A 19 -53.83 17.45 -14.30
CA PHE A 19 -52.86 17.62 -13.23
C PHE A 19 -52.16 16.33 -12.85
N LEU A 20 -52.90 15.22 -12.64
CA LEU A 20 -52.32 13.93 -12.29
C LEU A 20 -51.44 13.37 -13.41
N ILE A 21 -51.85 13.52 -14.67
CA ILE A 21 -51.04 13.09 -15.82
C ILE A 21 -49.75 13.89 -15.88
N THR A 22 -49.81 15.23 -15.81
CA THR A 22 -48.63 16.08 -15.81
C THR A 22 -47.73 15.79 -14.61
N ALA A 23 -48.29 15.66 -13.41
CA ALA A 23 -47.56 15.32 -12.20
C ALA A 23 -46.85 13.96 -12.34
N PHE A 24 -47.50 12.96 -12.96
CA PHE A 24 -46.89 11.67 -13.23
C PHE A 24 -45.68 11.78 -14.17
N PHE A 25 -45.82 12.50 -15.29
CA PHE A 25 -44.73 12.68 -16.25
C PHE A 25 -43.56 13.53 -15.72
N VAL A 26 -43.73 14.24 -14.61
CA VAL A 26 -42.64 14.95 -13.91
C VAL A 26 -42.06 14.10 -12.77
N ALA A 27 -42.92 13.55 -11.91
CA ALA A 27 -42.49 12.80 -10.73
C ALA A 27 -41.85 11.46 -11.10
N ALA A 28 -42.36 10.73 -12.09
CA ALA A 28 -41.82 9.43 -12.45
C ALA A 28 -40.37 9.52 -12.96
N PRO A 29 -40.00 10.40 -13.92
CA PRO A 29 -38.60 10.58 -14.31
C PRO A 29 -37.70 11.04 -13.16
N LEU A 30 -38.18 11.92 -12.27
CA LEU A 30 -37.42 12.38 -11.10
C LEU A 30 -37.15 11.24 -10.11
N ILE A 31 -38.14 10.40 -9.85
CA ILE A 31 -37.99 9.21 -8.99
C ILE A 31 -37.06 8.19 -9.64
N ILE A 32 -37.19 7.94 -10.95
CA ILE A 32 -36.30 7.06 -11.71
C ILE A 32 -34.86 7.59 -11.64
N ALA A 33 -34.65 8.89 -11.85
CA ALA A 33 -33.33 9.50 -11.74
C ALA A 33 -32.79 9.37 -10.29
N TYR A 34 -33.61 9.65 -9.28
CA TYR A 34 -33.20 9.53 -7.88
C TYR A 34 -32.81 8.10 -7.50
N THR A 35 -33.59 7.11 -7.93
CA THR A 35 -33.34 5.67 -7.68
C THR A 35 -32.18 5.13 -8.51
N ALA A 36 -31.91 5.71 -9.68
CA ALA A 36 -30.71 5.45 -10.49
C ALA A 36 -29.43 6.17 -9.96
N GLY A 37 -29.51 6.79 -8.79
CA GLY A 37 -28.37 7.42 -8.11
C GLY A 37 -28.02 8.81 -8.60
N TYR A 38 -28.85 9.47 -9.42
CA TYR A 38 -28.64 10.87 -9.79
C TYR A 38 -28.91 11.78 -8.59
N ARG A 39 -27.97 12.68 -8.31
CA ARG A 39 -28.02 13.69 -7.26
C ARG A 39 -27.60 15.02 -7.86
N TYR A 40 -28.32 16.07 -7.51
CA TYR A 40 -27.98 17.41 -7.95
C TYR A 40 -26.95 18.01 -6.99
N ASN A 41 -25.78 18.36 -7.51
CA ASN A 41 -24.72 18.99 -6.76
C ASN A 41 -24.86 20.52 -6.87
N TRP A 42 -25.26 21.16 -5.76
CA TRP A 42 -25.47 22.60 -5.68
C TRP A 42 -24.17 23.42 -5.82
N GLN A 43 -23.01 22.82 -5.57
CA GLN A 43 -21.72 23.51 -5.68
C GLN A 43 -21.25 23.57 -7.14
N THR A 44 -21.42 22.48 -7.89
CA THR A 44 -21.02 22.39 -9.30
C THR A 44 -22.13 22.77 -10.27
N ASN A 45 -23.38 22.91 -9.78
CA ASN A 45 -24.60 23.08 -10.58
C ASN A 45 -24.77 21.95 -11.62
N GLN A 46 -24.35 20.73 -11.27
CA GLN A 46 -24.38 19.56 -12.14
C GLN A 46 -25.15 18.41 -11.51
N ILE A 47 -25.74 17.57 -12.36
CA ILE A 47 -26.33 16.31 -11.94
C ILE A 47 -25.22 15.25 -12.00
N GLU A 48 -24.85 14.73 -10.85
CA GLU A 48 -23.83 13.71 -10.70
C GLU A 48 -24.47 12.39 -10.25
N GLN A 49 -23.88 11.26 -10.63
CA GLN A 49 -24.29 9.97 -10.10
C GLN A 49 -23.46 9.60 -8.89
N THR A 50 -24.08 8.96 -7.92
CA THR A 50 -23.39 8.55 -6.69
C THR A 50 -22.31 7.50 -6.96
N GLY A 51 -21.27 7.52 -6.13
CA GLY A 51 -20.27 6.47 -6.04
C GLY A 51 -20.57 5.47 -4.90
N VAL A 52 -19.68 4.50 -4.78
CA VAL A 52 -19.74 3.44 -3.75
C VAL A 52 -18.43 3.42 -2.97
N ILE A 53 -18.49 3.25 -1.65
CA ILE A 53 -17.32 2.97 -0.81
C ILE A 53 -17.39 1.53 -0.34
N SER A 54 -16.34 0.74 -0.55
CA SER A 54 -16.22 -0.63 -0.06
C SER A 54 -15.06 -0.71 0.93
N ILE A 55 -15.35 -1.05 2.19
CA ILE A 55 -14.35 -1.06 3.27
C ILE A 55 -14.20 -2.49 3.79
N ASP A 56 -12.97 -2.99 3.80
CA ASP A 56 -12.57 -4.31 4.28
C ASP A 56 -11.25 -4.19 5.07
N VAL A 57 -11.33 -4.42 6.38
CA VAL A 57 -10.28 -4.09 7.35
C VAL A 57 -10.06 -5.27 8.27
N GLU A 58 -8.80 -5.49 8.64
CA GLU A 58 -8.41 -6.47 9.66
C GLU A 58 -7.81 -5.75 10.87
N PRO A 59 -8.35 -5.95 12.10
CA PRO A 59 -9.48 -6.81 12.46
C PRO A 59 -10.85 -6.28 12.02
N ARG A 60 -11.83 -7.16 11.83
CA ARG A 60 -13.20 -6.80 11.36
C ARG A 60 -14.05 -6.04 12.38
N ASP A 61 -13.78 -6.24 13.65
CA ASP A 61 -14.49 -5.60 14.76
C ASP A 61 -13.90 -4.22 15.03
N VAL A 62 -14.30 -3.26 14.19
CA VAL A 62 -13.83 -1.87 14.15
C VAL A 62 -15.02 -0.92 14.06
N GLU A 63 -14.84 0.27 14.62
CA GLU A 63 -15.71 1.42 14.40
C GLU A 63 -15.25 2.17 13.16
N ILE A 64 -16.19 2.47 12.26
CA ILE A 64 -15.92 3.21 11.02
C ILE A 64 -16.66 4.53 11.09
N ILE A 65 -15.94 5.63 10.90
CA ILE A 65 -16.44 6.99 10.98
C ILE A 65 -16.16 7.69 9.66
N ILE A 66 -17.18 8.33 9.07
CA ILE A 66 -17.05 9.10 7.84
C ILE A 66 -17.51 10.53 8.08
N ASN A 67 -16.64 11.51 7.85
CA ASN A 67 -16.89 12.93 8.10
C ASN A 67 -17.39 13.20 9.53
N GLY A 68 -16.83 12.49 10.52
CA GLY A 68 -17.22 12.59 11.93
C GLY A 68 -18.49 11.82 12.31
N ILE A 69 -19.18 11.16 11.36
CA ILE A 69 -20.40 10.39 11.62
C ILE A 69 -20.04 8.92 11.79
N HIS A 70 -20.36 8.36 12.96
CA HIS A 70 -20.20 6.93 13.24
C HIS A 70 -21.18 6.11 12.41
N LEU A 71 -20.67 5.03 11.79
CA LEU A 71 -21.47 4.06 11.09
C LEU A 71 -21.78 2.88 12.01
N GLU A 72 -23.05 2.50 12.13
CA GLU A 72 -23.49 1.34 12.92
C GLU A 72 -23.19 -0.02 12.24
N LYS A 73 -22.46 -0.01 11.11
CA LYS A 73 -22.15 -1.20 10.31
C LYS A 73 -20.72 -1.68 10.58
N ARG A 74 -20.52 -3.00 10.59
CA ARG A 74 -19.21 -3.65 10.79
C ARG A 74 -18.50 -3.93 9.46
N SER A 75 -17.18 -4.08 9.49
CA SER A 75 -16.39 -4.50 8.33
C SER A 75 -16.54 -6.01 8.04
N PRO A 76 -16.60 -6.46 6.77
CA PRO A 76 -16.62 -5.66 5.55
C PRO A 76 -17.98 -4.97 5.33
N LEU A 77 -17.97 -3.74 4.83
CA LEU A 77 -19.19 -3.00 4.50
C LEU A 77 -19.11 -2.31 3.15
N ARG A 78 -20.29 -2.13 2.55
CA ARG A 78 -20.48 -1.38 1.30
C ARG A 78 -21.45 -0.24 1.55
N LEU A 79 -21.00 0.99 1.29
CA LEU A 79 -21.82 2.20 1.35
C LEU A 79 -22.15 2.60 -0.08
N THR A 80 -23.42 2.43 -0.45
CA THR A 80 -23.96 2.93 -1.70
C THR A 80 -24.40 4.39 -1.55
N ASP A 81 -24.72 5.01 -2.68
CA ASP A 81 -25.40 6.30 -2.74
C ASP A 81 -24.59 7.44 -2.07
N ARG A 82 -23.26 7.37 -2.15
CA ARG A 82 -22.37 8.44 -1.70
C ARG A 82 -22.22 9.48 -2.80
N ALA A 83 -22.44 10.75 -2.48
CA ALA A 83 -22.17 11.83 -3.43
C ALA A 83 -20.67 11.80 -3.80
N PRO A 84 -20.30 12.13 -5.05
CA PRO A 84 -18.90 12.34 -5.39
C PRO A 84 -18.29 13.45 -4.53
N GLY A 85 -17.02 13.29 -4.15
CA GLY A 85 -16.34 14.25 -3.29
C GLY A 85 -15.30 13.62 -2.38
N SER A 86 -14.71 14.45 -1.51
CA SER A 86 -13.73 14.01 -0.51
C SER A 86 -14.42 13.66 0.80
N TYR A 87 -14.03 12.54 1.39
CA TYR A 87 -14.53 12.04 2.66
C TYR A 87 -13.37 11.75 3.61
N ARG A 88 -13.47 12.23 4.86
CA ARG A 88 -12.57 11.86 5.94
C ARG A 88 -13.01 10.50 6.47
N LEU A 89 -12.24 9.45 6.20
CA LEU A 89 -12.46 8.11 6.75
C LEU A 89 -11.57 7.90 7.97
N GLU A 90 -12.17 7.56 9.11
CA GLU A 90 -11.46 7.11 10.31
C GLU A 90 -11.92 5.70 10.68
N ILE A 91 -10.97 4.88 11.09
CA ILE A 91 -11.19 3.50 11.50
C ILE A 91 -10.56 3.31 12.87
N LYS A 92 -11.39 2.96 13.86
CA LYS A 92 -11.03 2.90 15.28
C LYS A 92 -11.31 1.52 15.85
N LYS A 93 -10.50 1.14 16.84
CA LYS A 93 -10.75 -0.01 17.70
C LYS A 93 -10.09 0.22 19.04
N THR A 94 -10.79 -0.09 20.12
CA THR A 94 -10.25 0.02 21.48
C THR A 94 -8.96 -0.80 21.62
N GLY A 95 -7.91 -0.17 22.14
CA GLY A 95 -6.58 -0.79 22.27
C GLY A 95 -5.72 -0.74 21.00
N PHE A 96 -6.20 -0.14 19.91
CA PHE A 96 -5.47 0.03 18.65
C PHE A 96 -5.26 1.50 18.31
N LYS A 97 -4.30 1.77 17.44
CA LYS A 97 -4.07 3.08 16.83
C LYS A 97 -5.17 3.36 15.83
N THR A 98 -5.63 4.61 15.81
CA THR A 98 -6.64 5.06 14.83
C THR A 98 -6.00 5.20 13.46
N TRP A 99 -6.57 4.53 12.46
CA TRP A 99 -6.22 4.76 11.07
C TRP A 99 -7.14 5.83 10.49
N GLN A 100 -6.59 6.76 9.72
CA GLN A 100 -7.37 7.85 9.11
C GLN A 100 -6.83 8.21 7.74
N LYS A 101 -7.73 8.52 6.80
CA LYS A 101 -7.36 8.98 5.46
C LYS A 101 -8.49 9.78 4.81
N ASP A 102 -8.12 10.80 4.05
CA ASP A 102 -9.03 11.46 3.11
C ASP A 102 -9.14 10.60 1.84
N ILE A 103 -10.36 10.17 1.54
CA ILE A 103 -10.67 9.33 0.37
C ILE A 103 -11.53 10.11 -0.61
N THR A 104 -11.27 9.91 -1.90
CA THR A 104 -12.07 10.53 -2.97
C THR A 104 -13.08 9.51 -3.49
N VAL A 105 -14.35 9.89 -3.49
CA VAL A 105 -15.44 9.15 -4.14
C VAL A 105 -15.69 9.77 -5.49
N VAL A 106 -15.64 8.93 -6.53
CA VAL A 106 -15.86 9.34 -7.92
C VAL A 106 -17.21 8.78 -8.40
N SER A 107 -17.92 9.59 -9.18
CA SER A 107 -19.20 9.21 -9.80
C SER A 107 -19.09 7.89 -10.57
N LYS A 108 -20.06 6.98 -10.36
CA LYS A 108 -20.12 5.64 -10.98
C LYS A 108 -18.97 4.70 -10.64
N GLN A 109 -18.09 5.06 -9.71
CA GLN A 109 -16.95 4.24 -9.32
C GLN A 109 -17.11 3.69 -7.91
N THR A 110 -16.42 2.57 -7.66
CA THR A 110 -16.26 2.04 -6.30
C THR A 110 -14.88 2.39 -5.78
N THR A 111 -14.83 3.19 -4.71
CA THR A 111 -13.62 3.44 -3.95
C THR A 111 -13.40 2.27 -3.01
N TYR A 112 -12.38 1.44 -3.31
CA TYR A 112 -12.02 0.28 -2.50
C TYR A 112 -11.02 0.66 -1.41
N ILE A 113 -11.36 0.34 -0.18
CA ILE A 113 -10.53 0.47 1.01
C ILE A 113 -10.34 -0.94 1.57
N LYS A 114 -9.29 -1.62 1.13
CA LYS A 114 -8.94 -3.00 1.48
C LYS A 114 -7.56 -3.10 2.11
N ASN A 115 -7.26 -4.23 2.75
CA ASN A 115 -5.93 -4.56 3.24
C ASN A 115 -5.38 -3.51 4.23
N ILE A 116 -6.25 -2.99 5.09
CA ILE A 116 -5.84 -2.12 6.19
C ILE A 116 -5.57 -3.00 7.41
N SER A 117 -4.34 -2.91 7.92
CA SER A 117 -3.89 -3.49 9.17
C SER A 117 -3.94 -2.41 10.27
N LEU A 118 -4.75 -2.61 11.31
CA LEU A 118 -4.68 -1.77 12.52
C LEU A 118 -3.62 -2.31 13.48
N PHE A 119 -2.88 -1.39 14.09
CA PHE A 119 -1.80 -1.73 15.01
C PHE A 119 -2.22 -1.52 16.47
N PRO A 120 -1.97 -2.47 17.38
CA PRO A 120 -2.26 -2.32 18.80
C PRO A 120 -1.41 -1.20 19.44
N ASN A 121 -1.91 -0.64 20.53
CA ASN A 121 -1.14 0.23 21.42
C ASN A 121 -0.27 -0.62 22.35
N ALA A 122 0.74 -1.28 21.77
CA ALA A 122 1.69 -2.11 22.50
C ALA A 122 2.94 -1.32 22.92
N LEU A 123 3.57 -1.75 24.01
CA LEU A 123 4.88 -1.28 24.45
C LEU A 123 5.92 -2.38 24.27
N PRO A 124 7.20 -2.03 24.00
CA PRO A 124 8.25 -3.03 23.89
C PRO A 124 8.47 -3.77 25.21
N ILE A 125 8.63 -5.09 25.13
CA ILE A 125 8.93 -5.97 26.25
C ILE A 125 10.37 -6.44 26.11
N ARG A 126 11.17 -6.31 27.17
CA ARG A 126 12.58 -6.73 27.15
C ARG A 126 12.68 -8.25 27.09
N LEU A 127 13.44 -8.76 26.14
CA LEU A 127 13.76 -10.19 26.04
C LEU A 127 14.89 -10.52 27.02
N SER A 128 14.68 -11.58 27.81
CA SER A 128 15.71 -12.12 28.70
C SER A 128 16.57 -13.08 27.90
N THR A 129 17.77 -12.65 27.48
CA THR A 129 18.71 -13.54 26.79
C THR A 129 19.47 -14.39 27.79
N SER A 130 19.33 -15.71 27.66
CA SER A 130 20.27 -16.67 28.23
C SER A 130 21.57 -16.59 27.41
N SER A 131 22.49 -15.70 27.80
CA SER A 131 23.93 -15.66 27.46
C SER A 131 24.42 -15.72 25.98
N THR A 132 23.58 -15.75 24.95
CA THR A 132 24.06 -15.65 23.55
C THR A 132 24.00 -14.22 23.03
N ASP A 133 24.96 -13.84 22.17
CA ASP A 133 25.07 -12.52 21.57
C ASP A 133 23.72 -12.06 20.95
N PRO A 134 23.19 -10.88 21.33
CA PRO A 134 21.96 -10.33 20.78
C PRO A 134 21.91 -10.29 19.25
N LEU A 135 23.06 -10.21 18.59
CA LEU A 135 23.12 -10.11 17.14
C LEU A 135 22.70 -11.41 16.44
N ASP A 136 23.00 -12.57 17.01
CA ASP A 136 22.69 -13.87 16.41
C ASP A 136 21.17 -14.13 16.37
N ALA A 137 20.43 -13.68 17.39
CA ALA A 137 18.97 -13.85 17.46
C ALA A 137 18.21 -13.11 16.34
N LEU A 138 18.77 -11.99 15.84
CA LEU A 138 18.15 -11.18 14.79
C LEU A 138 18.39 -11.72 13.38
N THR A 139 19.36 -12.61 13.18
CA THR A 139 19.68 -13.18 11.85
C THR A 139 18.72 -14.30 11.43
N GLY A 140 18.03 -14.93 12.38
CA GLY A 140 17.10 -16.06 12.14
C GLY A 140 15.67 -15.67 11.77
N ILE A 141 15.31 -14.38 11.83
CA ILE A 141 13.93 -13.89 11.59
C ILE A 141 13.81 -13.48 10.12
N TYR A 142 13.12 -14.32 9.32
CA TYR A 142 12.91 -14.17 7.88
C TYR A 142 14.14 -13.64 7.11
N SER A 143 15.15 -14.49 6.93
CA SER A 143 15.91 -14.46 5.68
C SER A 143 15.02 -15.10 4.62
N PRO A 144 14.36 -14.37 3.70
CA PRO A 144 13.82 -15.01 2.53
C PRO A 144 15.02 -15.64 1.83
N THR A 145 15.15 -16.96 1.92
CA THR A 145 15.99 -17.74 1.03
C THR A 145 15.38 -17.50 -0.35
N SER A 146 15.81 -16.43 -1.00
CA SER A 146 15.56 -16.26 -2.41
C SER A 146 16.17 -17.49 -3.04
N SER A 147 15.34 -18.29 -3.72
CA SER A 147 15.79 -19.04 -4.88
C SER A 147 16.24 -18.01 -5.92
N SER A 148 17.31 -17.28 -5.62
CA SER A 148 17.93 -16.30 -6.48
C SER A 148 18.88 -17.08 -7.35
N THR A 149 18.50 -17.26 -8.60
CA THR A 149 19.51 -17.47 -9.65
C THR A 149 20.51 -16.33 -9.52
N VAL A 150 21.76 -16.66 -9.20
CA VAL A 150 22.85 -15.68 -9.18
C VAL A 150 23.45 -15.69 -10.58
N GLU A 151 23.42 -14.54 -11.24
CA GLU A 151 23.94 -14.38 -12.59
C GLU A 151 25.31 -13.71 -12.53
N TYR A 152 26.32 -14.35 -13.12
CA TYR A 152 27.68 -13.81 -13.24
C TYR A 152 27.97 -13.52 -14.71
N THR A 153 28.64 -12.41 -15.01
CA THR A 153 29.14 -12.12 -16.35
C THR A 153 30.63 -12.38 -16.39
N ASP A 154 31.10 -13.20 -17.33
CA ASP A 154 32.55 -13.39 -17.53
C ASP A 154 33.18 -12.27 -18.37
N ASN A 155 34.50 -12.33 -18.54
CA ASN A 155 35.29 -11.36 -19.30
C ASN A 155 34.93 -11.31 -20.80
N GLN A 156 34.03 -12.18 -21.26
CA GLN A 156 33.53 -12.27 -22.63
C GLN A 156 32.04 -11.87 -22.74
N ASN A 157 31.46 -11.26 -21.69
CA ASN A 157 30.05 -10.86 -21.62
C ASN A 157 29.03 -12.02 -21.65
N VAL A 158 29.43 -13.23 -21.25
CA VAL A 158 28.51 -14.37 -21.16
C VAL A 158 27.91 -14.44 -19.75
N ILE A 159 26.58 -14.53 -19.66
CA ILE A 159 25.89 -14.73 -18.38
C ILE A 159 25.84 -16.21 -18.02
N TRP A 160 26.39 -16.48 -16.84
CA TRP A 160 26.34 -17.75 -16.14
C TRP A 160 25.25 -17.70 -15.08
N GLN A 161 24.22 -18.52 -15.24
CA GLN A 161 23.16 -18.68 -14.26
C GLN A 161 23.53 -19.78 -13.29
N TYR A 162 23.78 -19.44 -12.03
CA TYR A 162 23.89 -20.42 -10.95
C TYR A 162 22.52 -20.64 -10.32
N ARG A 163 21.99 -21.85 -10.46
CA ARG A 163 20.71 -22.25 -9.88
C ARG A 163 20.96 -23.02 -8.57
N SER A 164 20.71 -22.37 -7.43
CA SER A 164 20.97 -22.94 -6.10
C SER A 164 20.17 -24.20 -5.78
N SER A 165 18.99 -24.38 -6.38
CA SER A 165 18.16 -25.57 -6.19
C SER A 165 18.71 -26.83 -6.85
N THR A 166 19.51 -26.69 -7.92
CA THR A 166 20.04 -27.81 -8.70
C THR A 166 21.57 -27.87 -8.70
N HIS A 167 22.25 -26.94 -8.01
CA HIS A 167 23.70 -26.75 -8.04
C HIS A 167 24.26 -26.73 -9.48
N SER A 168 23.46 -26.25 -10.44
CA SER A 168 23.80 -26.31 -11.85
C SER A 168 24.12 -24.92 -12.38
N LEU A 169 25.19 -24.84 -13.15
CA LEU A 169 25.58 -23.66 -13.90
C LEU A 169 25.08 -23.81 -15.34
N SER A 170 24.24 -22.90 -15.81
CA SER A 170 23.76 -22.91 -17.20
C SER A 170 24.09 -21.60 -17.91
N ASN A 171 24.55 -21.71 -19.16
CA ASN A 171 24.78 -20.56 -20.03
C ASN A 171 23.48 -20.20 -20.77
N SER A 172 23.13 -18.91 -20.79
CA SER A 172 22.12 -18.43 -21.74
C SER A 172 22.79 -18.28 -23.10
N THR A 173 22.48 -19.15 -24.06
CA THR A 173 22.86 -19.00 -25.47
C THR A 173 22.13 -17.87 -26.19
N VAL A 174 21.29 -17.09 -25.49
CA VAL A 174 20.76 -15.83 -25.99
C VAL A 174 21.84 -14.76 -25.84
N PRO A 175 22.39 -14.20 -26.94
CA PRO A 175 23.33 -13.10 -26.86
C PRO A 175 22.61 -11.93 -26.20
N ILE A 176 23.11 -11.47 -25.06
CA ILE A 176 22.68 -10.20 -24.49
C ILE A 176 23.30 -9.13 -25.37
N GLU A 177 22.47 -8.41 -26.13
CA GLU A 177 22.86 -7.07 -26.59
C GLU A 177 23.36 -6.32 -25.37
N SER A 178 24.66 -5.98 -25.39
CA SER A 178 25.47 -5.58 -24.24
C SER A 178 24.74 -4.65 -23.27
N LEU A 179 24.73 -5.01 -21.99
CA LEU A 179 24.35 -4.09 -20.92
C LEU A 179 25.46 -3.03 -20.82
N ILE A 180 25.33 -1.92 -21.55
CA ILE A 180 26.36 -0.88 -21.59
C ILE A 180 26.31 -0.09 -20.28
N LEU A 181 27.33 -0.28 -19.45
CA LEU A 181 27.55 0.55 -18.26
C LEU A 181 27.98 1.97 -18.67
N GLU A 182 27.71 2.96 -17.82
CA GLU A 182 28.17 4.32 -18.11
C GLU A 182 29.71 4.37 -18.04
N ALA A 183 30.32 5.27 -18.81
CA ALA A 183 31.76 5.43 -18.76
C ALA A 183 32.21 5.79 -17.33
N GLY A 184 33.17 5.02 -16.80
CA GLY A 184 33.74 5.22 -15.47
C GLY A 184 32.87 4.75 -14.29
N THR A 185 31.89 3.86 -14.51
CA THR A 185 31.23 3.11 -13.42
C THR A 185 31.87 1.73 -13.26
N SER A 186 32.18 1.32 -12.02
CA SER A 186 32.59 -0.05 -11.74
C SER A 186 31.41 -0.90 -11.29
N LEU A 187 31.28 -2.09 -11.88
CA LEU A 187 30.26 -3.07 -11.50
C LEU A 187 30.64 -3.72 -10.18
N GLY A 188 29.75 -3.65 -9.18
CA GLY A 188 29.90 -4.35 -7.91
C GLY A 188 29.20 -5.70 -7.91
N ARG A 189 27.88 -5.71 -8.11
CA ARG A 189 27.05 -6.93 -8.03
C ARG A 189 25.83 -6.84 -8.93
N ILE A 190 25.45 -7.95 -9.58
CA ILE A 190 24.16 -8.08 -10.25
C ILE A 190 23.13 -8.55 -9.20
N LEU A 191 22.06 -7.78 -9.01
CA LEU A 191 21.02 -8.05 -8.00
C LEU A 191 19.87 -8.85 -8.60
N ASN A 192 19.41 -8.47 -9.79
CA ASN A 192 18.33 -9.14 -10.50
C ASN A 192 18.35 -8.82 -11.99
N ILE A 193 17.98 -9.79 -12.83
CA ILE A 193 17.73 -9.57 -14.24
C ILE A 193 16.43 -10.28 -14.61
N ASN A 194 15.57 -9.62 -15.37
CA ASN A 194 14.40 -10.25 -16.01
C ASN A 194 14.29 -9.81 -17.48
N ALA A 195 13.14 -10.05 -18.10
CA ALA A 195 12.90 -9.67 -19.50
C ALA A 195 12.89 -8.15 -19.74
N PHE A 196 12.61 -7.34 -18.72
CA PHE A 196 12.37 -5.90 -18.84
C PHE A 196 13.58 -5.07 -18.42
N ARG A 197 14.26 -5.47 -17.34
CA ARG A 197 15.37 -4.71 -16.75
C ARG A 197 16.43 -5.58 -16.08
N ALA A 198 17.60 -4.98 -15.87
CA ALA A 198 18.61 -5.41 -14.92
C ALA A 198 18.69 -4.42 -13.76
N ILE A 199 18.79 -4.93 -12.54
CA ILE A 199 19.11 -4.17 -11.32
C ILE A 199 20.51 -4.57 -10.91
N ILE A 200 21.41 -3.59 -10.84
CA ILE A 200 22.81 -3.81 -10.50
C ILE A 200 23.25 -2.83 -9.42
N ALA A 201 24.22 -3.23 -8.60
CA ALA A 201 24.93 -2.37 -7.69
C ALA A 201 26.26 -1.98 -8.33
N THR A 202 26.52 -0.67 -8.39
CA THR A 202 27.77 -0.06 -8.86
C THR A 202 28.40 0.75 -7.74
N ASP A 203 29.60 1.28 -7.99
CA ASP A 203 30.23 2.28 -7.11
C ASP A 203 29.44 3.59 -6.99
N ARG A 204 28.49 3.86 -7.89
CA ARG A 204 27.61 5.04 -7.84
C ARG A 204 26.26 4.78 -7.17
N GLY A 205 25.91 3.52 -6.90
CA GLY A 205 24.67 3.13 -6.23
C GLY A 205 23.93 2.00 -6.94
N ILE A 206 22.61 1.95 -6.79
CA ILE A 206 21.75 0.99 -7.49
C ILE A 206 21.35 1.55 -8.85
N GLU A 207 21.67 0.83 -9.92
CA GLU A 207 21.28 1.19 -11.28
C GLU A 207 20.22 0.23 -11.82
N ILE A 208 19.19 0.81 -12.44
CA ILE A 208 18.13 0.11 -13.16
C ILE A 208 18.37 0.34 -14.64
N ILE A 209 18.76 -0.72 -15.34
CA ILE A 209 19.09 -0.68 -16.76
C ILE A 209 17.97 -1.38 -17.55
N PRO A 210 17.25 -0.67 -18.43
CA PRO A 210 16.23 -1.27 -19.28
C PRO A 210 16.87 -2.20 -20.31
N ARG A 211 16.15 -3.26 -20.70
CA ARG A 211 16.58 -4.17 -21.77
C ARG A 211 15.99 -3.73 -23.12
N ARG A 212 16.79 -3.80 -24.19
CA ARG A 212 16.45 -3.29 -25.54
C ARG A 212 15.18 -3.95 -26.09
N GLY A 213 14.32 -3.13 -26.72
CA GLY A 213 13.00 -3.54 -27.27
C GLY A 213 11.81 -2.81 -26.63
N GLN A 214 12.03 -2.06 -25.54
CA GLN A 214 11.02 -1.28 -24.85
C GLN A 214 11.41 0.20 -24.84
N ASN A 215 10.88 0.97 -25.78
CA ASN A 215 11.22 2.38 -26.03
C ASN A 215 10.77 3.38 -24.93
N ALA A 216 10.34 2.92 -23.75
CA ALA A 216 9.62 3.76 -22.79
C ALA A 216 10.29 3.95 -21.42
N ILE A 217 11.38 3.24 -21.10
CA ILE A 217 11.97 3.28 -19.76
C ILE A 217 13.38 3.86 -19.83
N ALA A 218 13.58 4.98 -19.14
CA ALA A 218 14.90 5.58 -18.97
C ALA A 218 15.69 4.78 -17.92
N ARG A 219 17.01 4.66 -18.14
CA ARG A 219 17.93 4.20 -17.10
C ARG A 219 17.77 5.10 -15.86
N ALA A 220 17.80 4.49 -14.68
CA ALA A 220 17.73 5.22 -13.43
C ALA A 220 18.87 4.80 -12.50
N THR A 221 19.42 5.76 -11.77
CA THR A 221 20.47 5.54 -10.77
C THR A 221 20.00 6.10 -9.45
N LEU A 222 20.01 5.26 -8.41
CA LEU A 222 19.66 5.61 -7.05
C LEU A 222 20.95 5.57 -6.22
N ALA A 223 21.36 6.73 -5.68
CA ALA A 223 22.61 6.90 -4.93
C ALA A 223 22.53 6.28 -3.51
N THR A 224 22.39 4.97 -3.46
CA THR A 224 22.36 4.15 -2.24
C THR A 224 22.80 2.73 -2.59
N ASP A 225 23.28 1.99 -1.59
CA ASP A 225 23.58 0.57 -1.66
C ASP A 225 22.47 -0.28 -0.98
N LYS A 226 21.53 0.36 -0.30
CA LYS A 226 20.46 -0.30 0.45
C LYS A 226 19.32 -0.70 -0.46
N ILE A 227 19.13 -2.01 -0.59
CA ILE A 227 18.09 -2.61 -1.42
C ILE A 227 17.57 -3.90 -0.80
N ARG A 228 16.28 -4.16 -0.93
CA ARG A 228 15.63 -5.39 -0.45
C ARG A 228 14.45 -5.78 -1.31
N LEU A 229 14.31 -7.08 -1.61
CA LEU A 229 13.13 -7.61 -2.28
C LEU A 229 11.98 -7.76 -1.27
N HIS A 230 10.81 -7.21 -1.58
CA HIS A 230 9.59 -7.44 -0.81
C HIS A 230 9.06 -8.86 -1.11
N PRO A 231 8.98 -9.76 -0.11
CA PRO A 231 8.78 -11.19 -0.34
C PRO A 231 7.39 -11.54 -0.92
N PHE A 232 6.37 -10.71 -0.66
CA PHE A 232 4.99 -10.97 -1.09
C PHE A 232 4.60 -10.24 -2.38
N THR A 233 5.02 -8.99 -2.55
CA THR A 233 4.68 -8.17 -3.73
C THR A 233 5.68 -8.35 -4.87
N LYS A 234 6.87 -8.91 -4.59
CA LYS A 234 7.97 -9.11 -5.56
C LYS A 234 8.56 -7.79 -6.10
N GLU A 235 8.25 -6.69 -5.45
CA GLU A 235 8.82 -5.37 -5.74
C GLU A 235 10.15 -5.20 -5.01
N TRP A 236 11.09 -4.51 -5.64
CA TRP A 236 12.36 -4.17 -5.00
C TRP A 236 12.24 -2.82 -4.29
N LEU A 237 12.49 -2.80 -2.99
CA LEU A 237 12.56 -1.61 -2.17
C LEU A 237 14.01 -1.10 -2.16
N VAL A 238 14.20 0.17 -2.47
CA VAL A 238 15.49 0.85 -2.42
C VAL A 238 15.32 2.08 -1.55
N TRP A 239 16.27 2.38 -0.68
CA TRP A 239 16.14 3.54 0.19
C TRP A 239 17.46 4.22 0.48
N SER A 240 17.41 5.54 0.65
CA SER A 240 18.46 6.35 1.24
C SER A 240 18.08 6.67 2.69
N PRO A 241 18.88 7.46 3.43
CA PRO A 241 18.43 7.97 4.72
C PRO A 241 17.13 8.80 4.64
N TRP A 242 16.75 9.35 3.49
CA TRP A 242 15.65 10.33 3.41
C TRP A 242 14.51 9.92 2.50
N GLU A 243 14.75 8.96 1.60
CA GLU A 243 13.82 8.60 0.54
C GLU A 243 13.69 7.08 0.42
N ILE A 244 12.48 6.63 0.09
CA ILE A 244 12.18 5.23 -0.20
C ILE A 244 11.59 5.16 -1.58
N TRP A 245 12.10 4.25 -2.39
CA TRP A 245 11.64 3.96 -3.72
C TRP A 245 11.24 2.49 -3.86
N THR A 246 10.35 2.23 -4.80
CA THR A 246 10.08 0.88 -5.30
C THR A 246 10.55 0.79 -6.76
N ILE A 247 11.05 -0.38 -7.14
CA ILE A 247 11.34 -0.75 -8.53
C ILE A 247 10.40 -1.89 -8.90
N TYR A 248 9.53 -1.62 -9.88
CA TYR A 248 8.52 -2.56 -10.36
C TYR A 248 9.11 -3.62 -11.29
N GLU A 249 8.32 -4.64 -11.64
CA GLU A 249 8.72 -5.75 -12.52
C GLU A 249 9.11 -5.30 -13.94
N ASP A 250 8.50 -4.23 -14.42
CA ASP A 250 8.78 -3.62 -15.72
C ASP A 250 10.00 -2.69 -15.71
N GLY A 251 10.48 -2.27 -14.52
CA GLY A 251 11.63 -1.39 -14.36
C GLY A 251 11.27 0.06 -14.10
N HIS A 252 9.99 0.41 -14.08
CA HIS A 252 9.56 1.70 -13.56
C HIS A 252 9.94 1.83 -12.09
N THR A 253 10.28 3.05 -11.69
CA THR A 253 10.58 3.40 -10.30
C THR A 253 9.57 4.42 -9.80
N SER A 254 9.22 4.32 -8.52
CA SER A 254 8.34 5.28 -7.87
C SER A 254 8.85 5.62 -6.48
N LEU A 255 8.87 6.93 -6.17
CA LEU A 255 9.15 7.43 -4.84
C LEU A 255 7.94 7.12 -3.94
N LEU A 256 8.13 6.25 -2.97
CA LEU A 256 7.10 5.84 -2.02
C LEU A 256 6.97 6.83 -0.85
N ASN A 257 8.09 7.31 -0.32
CA ASN A 257 8.08 8.16 0.86
C ASN A 257 9.32 9.06 0.94
N ARG A 258 9.17 10.22 1.59
CA ARG A 258 10.26 11.10 2.03
C ARG A 258 10.09 11.39 3.51
N GLN A 259 11.15 11.21 4.30
CA GLN A 259 11.13 11.47 5.73
C GLN A 259 12.21 12.48 6.13
N SER A 260 11.92 13.20 7.21
CA SER A 260 12.86 14.14 7.84
C SER A 260 13.82 13.45 8.81
N GLU A 261 13.53 12.21 9.21
CA GLU A 261 14.36 11.41 10.10
C GLU A 261 15.07 10.34 9.27
N ALA A 262 16.36 10.11 9.58
CA ALA A 262 17.20 9.19 8.82
C ALA A 262 16.68 7.74 8.94
N ILE A 263 16.43 7.10 7.79
CA ILE A 263 16.01 5.72 7.70
C ILE A 263 17.25 4.81 7.74
N SER A 264 17.36 4.02 8.81
CA SER A 264 18.42 3.04 8.96
C SER A 264 18.11 1.76 8.18
N ASP A 265 16.86 1.26 8.25
CA ASP A 265 16.41 0.05 7.56
C ASP A 265 14.93 0.12 7.14
N VAL A 266 14.56 -0.68 6.14
CA VAL A 266 13.20 -0.87 5.65
C VAL A 266 12.87 -2.35 5.60
N LEU A 267 11.90 -2.76 6.40
CA LEU A 267 11.48 -4.16 6.55
C LEU A 267 10.04 -4.34 6.03
N THR A 268 9.69 -5.56 5.62
CA THR A 268 8.29 -5.91 5.37
C THR A 268 7.57 -6.11 6.69
N LEU A 269 6.46 -5.40 6.90
CA LEU A 269 5.65 -5.52 8.11
C LEU A 269 4.47 -6.47 7.93
N ASP A 270 3.89 -6.56 6.74
CA ASP A 270 2.80 -7.49 6.48
C ASP A 270 2.78 -8.08 5.06
N ARG A 271 1.80 -8.95 4.79
CA ARG A 271 1.62 -9.59 3.49
C ARG A 271 1.00 -8.68 2.44
N HIS A 272 0.51 -7.51 2.84
CA HIS A 272 -0.24 -6.58 2.01
C HIS A 272 0.61 -5.41 1.49
N GLY A 273 1.89 -5.37 1.83
CA GLY A 273 2.83 -4.35 1.37
C GLY A 273 3.06 -3.22 2.38
N VAL A 274 2.60 -3.36 3.63
CA VAL A 274 2.99 -2.42 4.68
C VAL A 274 4.47 -2.63 5.02
N LEU A 275 5.19 -1.52 5.12
CA LEU A 275 6.60 -1.46 5.43
C LEU A 275 6.81 -1.01 6.87
N LEU A 276 7.81 -1.55 7.52
CA LEU A 276 8.36 -1.03 8.77
C LEU A 276 9.58 -0.19 8.44
N LEU A 277 9.49 1.09 8.74
CA LEU A 277 10.58 2.04 8.61
C LEU A 277 11.27 2.12 9.96
N VAL A 278 12.54 1.78 9.97
CA VAL A 278 13.40 1.84 11.15
C VAL A 278 14.19 3.12 11.07
N THR A 279 14.02 3.98 12.07
CA THR A 279 14.83 5.19 12.24
C THR A 279 15.61 5.10 13.54
N ASP A 280 16.50 6.05 13.78
CA ASP A 280 17.28 6.06 15.03
C ASP A 280 16.38 6.16 16.27
N THR A 281 15.20 6.79 16.19
CA THR A 281 14.35 7.03 17.37
C THR A 281 12.97 6.38 17.33
N ALA A 282 12.61 5.72 16.22
CA ALA A 282 11.26 5.24 16.01
C ALA A 282 11.16 3.96 15.16
N LEU A 283 10.06 3.24 15.39
CA LEU A 283 9.55 2.19 14.53
C LEU A 283 8.24 2.67 13.91
N ILE A 284 8.20 2.85 12.59
CA ILE A 284 7.08 3.46 11.89
C ILE A 284 6.49 2.47 10.88
N ALA A 285 5.23 2.11 11.04
CA ALA A 285 4.48 1.39 10.01
C ALA A 285 4.07 2.38 8.92
N PHE A 286 4.48 2.11 7.68
CA PHE A 286 4.13 2.90 6.51
C PHE A 286 3.39 2.01 5.51
N ASN A 287 2.18 2.42 5.15
CA ASN A 287 1.38 1.74 4.12
C ASN A 287 1.49 2.53 2.80
N PRO A 288 2.24 2.04 1.80
CA PRO A 288 2.43 2.74 0.53
C PRO A 288 1.15 2.80 -0.31
N GLY A 289 0.26 1.81 -0.21
CA GLY A 289 -1.02 1.80 -0.93
C GLY A 289 -1.95 2.93 -0.50
N TYR A 290 -1.85 3.37 0.76
CA TYR A 290 -2.62 4.49 1.28
C TYR A 290 -1.78 5.73 1.61
N TYR A 291 -0.45 5.72 1.45
CA TYR A 291 0.43 6.81 1.89
C TYR A 291 0.14 7.26 3.33
N THR A 292 -0.08 6.29 4.22
CA THR A 292 -0.35 6.55 5.65
C THR A 292 0.78 5.99 6.49
N SER A 293 1.17 6.73 7.53
CA SER A 293 2.22 6.33 8.48
C SER A 293 1.68 6.33 9.90
N GLN A 294 2.07 5.35 10.69
CA GLN A 294 1.75 5.24 12.11
C GLN A 294 3.01 4.87 12.89
N ALA A 295 3.36 5.68 13.89
CA ALA A 295 4.45 5.32 14.79
C ALA A 295 3.99 4.16 15.68
N LEU A 296 4.64 3.00 15.54
CA LEU A 296 4.43 1.83 16.38
C LEU A 296 5.05 2.07 17.75
N TRP A 297 6.27 2.59 17.77
CA TRP A 297 6.99 2.96 18.97
C TRP A 297 7.89 4.17 18.75
N ARG A 298 7.99 5.01 19.78
CA ARG A 298 8.95 6.12 19.95
C ARG A 298 9.33 6.13 21.43
N GLY A 299 10.62 6.20 21.75
CA GLY A 299 11.03 6.22 23.17
C GLY A 299 12.46 5.79 23.49
N GLY A 300 13.36 5.80 22.51
CA GLY A 300 14.75 5.44 22.69
C GLY A 300 15.42 5.17 21.35
N LYS A 301 16.58 4.51 21.36
CA LYS A 301 17.36 4.28 20.14
C LYS A 301 17.05 2.92 19.54
N VAL A 302 16.83 2.84 18.23
CA VAL A 302 16.80 1.57 17.49
C VAL A 302 18.12 1.38 16.75
N GLU A 303 18.83 0.31 17.06
CA GLU A 303 20.10 -0.03 16.38
C GLU A 303 19.85 -0.99 15.22
N ARG A 304 19.00 -2.00 15.44
CA ARG A 304 18.56 -2.98 14.43
C ARG A 304 17.17 -3.48 14.74
N ALA A 305 16.43 -3.87 13.72
CA ALA A 305 15.13 -4.52 13.88
C ALA A 305 14.97 -5.69 12.91
N ALA A 306 14.06 -6.59 13.25
CA ALA A 306 13.59 -7.70 12.45
C ALA A 306 12.08 -7.87 12.65
N VAL A 307 11.39 -8.49 11.69
CA VAL A 307 9.94 -8.69 11.74
C VAL A 307 9.59 -10.16 11.58
N ASP A 308 8.90 -10.71 12.57
CA ASP A 308 8.20 -11.99 12.48
C ASP A 308 6.74 -11.74 12.08
N ILE A 309 6.48 -11.88 10.77
CA ILE A 309 5.17 -11.59 10.18
C ILE A 309 4.08 -12.58 10.63
N PRO A 310 4.31 -13.91 10.64
CA PRO A 310 3.35 -14.87 11.20
C PRO A 310 2.99 -14.58 12.66
N ALA A 311 3.95 -14.25 13.51
CA ALA A 311 3.71 -13.97 14.92
C ALA A 311 3.23 -12.53 15.19
N LYS A 312 3.24 -11.65 14.17
CA LYS A 312 3.01 -10.21 14.29
C LYS A 312 3.87 -9.56 15.37
N LYS A 313 5.17 -9.84 15.33
CA LYS A 313 6.15 -9.31 16.29
C LYS A 313 7.30 -8.61 15.58
N ILE A 314 7.73 -7.49 16.15
CA ILE A 314 8.96 -6.81 15.78
C ILE A 314 9.95 -7.09 16.90
N ILE A 315 11.13 -7.58 16.55
CA ILE A 315 12.22 -7.78 17.52
C ILE A 315 13.29 -6.75 17.16
N PHE A 316 13.74 -5.97 18.13
CA PHE A 316 14.74 -4.95 17.88
C PHE A 316 15.78 -4.88 19.00
N LEU A 317 17.02 -4.56 18.60
CA LEU A 317 18.11 -4.21 19.50
C LEU A 317 18.14 -2.69 19.62
N GLY A 318 18.18 -2.20 20.85
CA GLY A 318 18.15 -0.76 21.08
C GLY A 318 18.16 -0.38 22.54
N THR A 319 17.82 0.88 22.80
CA THR A 319 17.57 1.40 24.15
C THR A 319 16.10 1.73 24.30
N VAL A 320 15.49 1.33 25.42
CA VAL A 320 14.15 1.76 25.83
C VAL A 320 14.31 2.41 27.20
N GLY A 321 14.07 3.72 27.29
CA GLY A 321 14.55 4.51 28.43
C GLY A 321 16.08 4.45 28.52
N GLU A 322 16.61 4.09 29.68
CA GLU A 322 18.07 3.99 29.92
C GLU A 322 18.63 2.58 29.67
N GLN A 323 17.78 1.60 29.40
CA GLN A 323 18.21 0.20 29.30
C GLN A 323 18.47 -0.21 27.86
N ARG A 324 19.72 -0.55 27.55
CA ARG A 324 20.07 -1.23 26.30
C ARG A 324 19.74 -2.72 26.36
N GLY A 325 19.15 -3.27 25.30
CA GLY A 325 18.80 -4.69 25.24
C GLY A 325 18.02 -5.04 23.97
N MET A 326 17.62 -6.31 23.90
CA MET A 326 16.64 -6.75 22.90
C MET A 326 15.23 -6.60 23.43
N TYR A 327 14.35 -6.15 22.56
CA TYR A 327 12.96 -5.91 22.86
C TYR A 327 12.07 -6.53 21.80
N GLU A 328 10.91 -7.00 22.24
CA GLU A 328 9.83 -7.48 21.39
C GLU A 328 8.66 -6.49 21.44
N LEU A 329 8.09 -6.17 20.28
CA LEU A 329 6.92 -5.32 20.13
C LEU A 329 5.89 -6.03 19.27
N THR A 330 4.72 -6.32 19.84
CA THR A 330 3.58 -6.85 19.08
C THR A 330 2.93 -5.76 18.23
N TYR A 331 2.50 -6.10 17.02
CA TYR A 331 1.82 -5.20 16.10
C TYR A 331 0.59 -5.81 15.42
#